data_AF-A0A530MI40-F1
#
_entry.id   AF-A0A530MI40-F1
#
_cell.length_a   1.000
_cell.length_b   1.000
_cell.length_c   1.000
_cell.angle_alpha   90.00
_cell.angle_beta   90.00
_cell.angle_gamma   90.00
#
_symmetry.space_group_name_H-M   'P 1'
#
loop_
_entity.id
_entity.type
_entity.pdbx_description
1 polymer ?
#
loop_
_entity_poly.entity_id
_entity_poly.type
_entity_poly.pdbx_seq_one_letter_code
_entity_poly.pdbx_strand_id
1 'polypeptide(L)'
;YVSERCALHDAIAGMPEIGIDFMALAPSEDLLALLSTVDSSLFTDELHSIYSVVIINGPLGLGGPEAGLLTGWADAVLFAIRWGRTRRSIARGVLETLASDASDSAPVGSVLTQVNLKKHAGYQFGDSADLLLEETS
;
A
#
# COMPACT_ATOMS: atom_id res chain seq x y z
N TYR A 1 -17.14 9.61 -7.89
CA TYR A 1 -17.75 8.32 -7.54
C TYR A 1 -17.71 8.10 -6.05
N VAL A 2 -16.51 8.13 -5.43
CA VAL A 2 -16.36 7.95 -3.97
C VAL A 2 -17.25 8.91 -3.15
N SER A 3 -17.44 10.16 -3.59
CA SER A 3 -18.35 11.15 -2.98
C SER A 3 -19.80 11.14 -3.52
N GLU A 4 -20.26 10.03 -4.11
CA GLU A 4 -21.57 9.85 -4.80
C GLU A 4 -21.85 10.82 -5.98
N ARG A 5 -20.85 11.55 -6.45
CA ARG A 5 -21.00 12.57 -7.51
C ARG A 5 -21.17 12.04 -8.93
N CYS A 6 -20.88 10.76 -9.15
CA CYS A 6 -21.03 10.08 -10.44
C CYS A 6 -21.07 8.56 -10.22
N ALA A 7 -21.58 7.82 -11.21
CA ALA A 7 -21.60 6.36 -11.18
C ALA A 7 -20.20 5.77 -11.41
N LEU A 8 -19.99 4.51 -10.98
CA LEU A 8 -18.71 3.81 -11.10
C LEU A 8 -18.21 3.76 -12.56
N HIS A 9 -19.09 3.41 -13.49
CA HIS A 9 -18.76 3.31 -14.93
C HIS A 9 -18.30 4.63 -15.56
N ASP A 10 -18.73 5.77 -15.02
CA ASP A 10 -18.30 7.09 -15.49
C ASP A 10 -16.95 7.52 -14.88
N ALA A 11 -16.57 6.91 -13.76
CA ALA A 11 -15.33 7.22 -13.04
C ALA A 11 -14.14 6.35 -13.48
N ILE A 12 -14.40 5.30 -14.25
CA ILE A 12 -13.39 4.35 -14.71
C ILE A 12 -12.98 4.67 -16.15
N ALA A 13 -11.67 4.66 -16.39
CA ALA A 13 -11.08 4.62 -17.72
C ALA A 13 -10.52 3.21 -17.98
N GLY A 14 -11.12 2.49 -18.92
CA GLY A 14 -10.68 1.14 -19.28
C GLY A 14 -9.44 1.11 -20.19
N MET A 15 -8.52 0.20 -19.91
CA MET A 15 -7.32 -0.06 -20.70
C MET A 15 -7.35 -1.50 -21.25
N PRO A 16 -8.09 -1.76 -22.33
CA PRO A 16 -8.33 -3.12 -22.84
C PRO A 16 -7.05 -3.83 -23.30
N GLU A 17 -6.04 -3.07 -23.70
CA GLU A 17 -4.70 -3.56 -24.10
C GLU A 17 -4.04 -4.45 -23.04
N ILE A 18 -4.28 -4.12 -21.77
CA ILE A 18 -3.68 -4.78 -20.60
C ILE A 18 -4.72 -5.40 -19.67
N GLY A 19 -6.01 -5.24 -19.98
CA GLY A 19 -7.12 -5.80 -19.20
C GLY A 19 -7.28 -5.17 -17.82
N ILE A 20 -6.97 -3.87 -17.68
CA ILE A 20 -7.04 -3.14 -16.41
C ILE A 20 -7.94 -1.93 -16.57
N ASP A 21 -8.68 -1.64 -15.51
CA ASP A 21 -9.48 -0.43 -15.38
C ASP A 21 -8.81 0.52 -14.38
N PHE A 22 -8.80 1.82 -14.71
CA PHE A 22 -8.14 2.84 -13.91
C PHE A 22 -9.15 3.89 -13.42
N MET A 23 -9.06 4.22 -12.13
CA MET A 23 -9.83 5.31 -11.52
C MET A 23 -8.86 6.39 -11.03
N ALA A 24 -9.06 7.63 -11.51
CA ALA A 24 -8.27 8.78 -11.07
C ALA A 24 -8.98 9.53 -9.93
N LEU A 25 -8.20 10.09 -9.00
CA LEU A 25 -8.73 11.04 -8.03
C LEU A 25 -9.00 12.39 -8.72
N ALA A 26 -10.14 13.02 -8.39
CA ALA A 26 -10.47 14.34 -8.90
C ALA A 26 -9.48 15.40 -8.32
N PRO A 27 -8.95 16.34 -9.13
CA PRO A 27 -7.87 17.25 -8.70
C PRO A 27 -8.20 18.23 -7.55
N SER A 28 -9.46 18.34 -7.13
CA SER A 28 -9.93 19.38 -6.20
C SER A 28 -10.54 18.84 -4.91
N GLU A 29 -10.45 17.54 -4.66
CA GLU A 29 -11.03 16.93 -3.45
C GLU A 29 -9.94 16.75 -2.39
N ASP A 30 -10.22 17.25 -1.18
CA ASP A 30 -9.44 16.93 0.01
C ASP A 30 -9.61 15.44 0.32
N LEU A 31 -8.52 14.67 0.15
CA LEU A 31 -8.53 13.22 0.28
C LEU A 31 -8.98 12.79 1.68
N LEU A 32 -8.56 13.50 2.72
CA LEU A 32 -8.93 13.14 4.09
C LEU A 32 -10.43 13.31 4.33
N ALA A 33 -10.98 14.44 3.89
CA ALA A 33 -12.40 14.71 4.00
C ALA A 33 -13.22 13.67 3.22
N LEU A 34 -12.78 13.32 2.01
CA LEU A 34 -13.42 12.32 1.19
C LEU A 34 -13.40 10.94 1.86
N LEU A 35 -12.22 10.44 2.28
CA LEU A 35 -12.09 9.15 2.96
C LEU A 35 -12.89 9.07 4.28
N SER A 36 -13.05 10.20 4.97
CA SER A 36 -13.79 10.25 6.24
C SER A 36 -15.31 10.20 6.07
N THR A 37 -15.82 10.51 4.88
CA THR A 37 -17.27 10.57 4.61
C THR A 37 -17.82 9.30 3.98
N VAL A 38 -16.93 8.42 3.52
CA VAL A 38 -17.28 7.24 2.73
C VAL A 38 -17.42 6.05 3.64
N ASP A 39 -18.50 5.29 3.44
CA ASP A 39 -18.60 3.96 4.02
C ASP A 39 -17.67 3.02 3.24
N SER A 40 -16.59 2.61 3.88
CA SER A 40 -15.58 1.75 3.28
C SER A 40 -16.17 0.42 2.82
N SER A 41 -17.09 -0.15 3.60
CA SER A 41 -17.66 -1.48 3.35
C SER A 41 -18.48 -1.52 2.07
N LEU A 42 -19.36 -0.54 1.88
CA LEU A 42 -20.18 -0.41 0.68
C LEU A 42 -19.32 -0.21 -0.57
N PHE A 43 -18.28 0.63 -0.44
CA PHE A 43 -17.37 0.90 -1.54
C PHE A 43 -16.53 -0.31 -1.93
N THR A 44 -15.96 -1.02 -0.95
CA THR A 44 -15.18 -2.24 -1.22
C THR A 44 -16.07 -3.34 -1.80
N ASP A 45 -17.28 -3.54 -1.27
CA ASP A 45 -18.19 -4.59 -1.74
C ASP A 45 -18.60 -4.40 -3.20
N GLU A 46 -18.90 -3.17 -3.62
CA GLU A 46 -19.23 -2.88 -5.02
C GLU A 46 -18.04 -3.17 -5.95
N LEU A 47 -16.82 -2.77 -5.54
CA LEU A 47 -15.62 -3.04 -6.33
C LEU A 47 -15.28 -4.54 -6.37
N HIS A 48 -15.42 -5.27 -5.26
CA HIS A 48 -15.17 -6.71 -5.21
C HIS A 48 -16.17 -7.52 -6.03
N SER A 49 -17.39 -7.00 -6.23
CA SER A 49 -18.39 -7.61 -7.10
C SER A 49 -17.97 -7.58 -8.58
N ILE A 50 -17.19 -6.58 -8.99
CA ILE A 50 -16.82 -6.32 -10.39
C ILE A 50 -15.38 -6.74 -10.68
N TYR A 51 -14.48 -6.54 -9.72
CA TYR A 51 -13.04 -6.75 -9.87
C TYR A 51 -12.55 -7.88 -8.97
N SER A 52 -11.71 -8.75 -9.54
CA SER A 52 -11.03 -9.78 -8.76
C SER A 52 -9.91 -9.20 -7.88
N VAL A 53 -9.30 -8.08 -8.29
CA VAL A 53 -8.22 -7.40 -7.57
C VAL A 53 -8.39 -5.90 -7.75
N VAL A 54 -8.32 -5.17 -6.62
CA VAL A 54 -8.34 -3.70 -6.59
C VAL A 54 -7.02 -3.24 -5.98
N ILE A 55 -6.31 -2.35 -6.68
CA ILE A 55 -5.07 -1.75 -6.19
C ILE A 55 -5.34 -0.28 -5.89
N ILE A 56 -5.30 0.07 -4.61
CA ILE A 56 -5.47 1.46 -4.16
C ILE A 56 -4.08 2.07 -3.97
N ASN A 57 -3.79 3.13 -4.72
CA ASN A 57 -2.54 3.85 -4.55
C ASN A 57 -2.66 4.81 -3.35
N GLY A 58 -1.94 4.51 -2.28
CA GLY A 58 -1.90 5.36 -1.08
C GLY A 58 -1.09 6.66 -1.27
N PRO A 59 -1.32 7.67 -0.43
CA PRO A 59 -0.59 8.93 -0.47
C PRO A 59 0.91 8.74 -0.18
N LEU A 60 1.74 9.53 -0.84
CA LEU A 60 3.19 9.59 -0.59
C LEU A 60 3.45 10.37 0.70
N GLY A 61 3.41 9.71 1.86
CA GLY A 61 3.63 10.41 3.11
C GLY A 61 3.56 9.50 4.31
N LEU A 62 4.61 9.53 5.12
CA LEU A 62 4.74 8.81 6.37
C LEU A 62 3.69 9.38 7.35
N GLY A 63 2.61 8.64 7.63
CA GLY A 63 1.74 8.90 8.78
C GLY A 63 0.69 10.00 8.64
N GLY A 64 0.26 10.33 7.43
CA GLY A 64 -0.99 11.10 7.27
C GLY A 64 -2.21 10.25 7.70
N PRO A 65 -3.26 10.85 8.29
CA PRO A 65 -4.47 10.13 8.69
C PRO A 65 -5.14 9.39 7.53
N GLU A 66 -4.94 9.84 6.28
CA GLU A 66 -5.41 9.19 5.07
C GLU A 66 -4.83 7.79 4.88
N ALA A 67 -3.56 7.57 5.27
CA ALA A 67 -2.93 6.27 5.16
C ALA A 67 -3.59 5.25 6.10
N GLY A 68 -3.92 5.66 7.34
CA GLY A 68 -4.63 4.82 8.31
C GLY A 68 -6.05 4.48 7.84
N LEU A 69 -6.77 5.46 7.29
CA LEU A 69 -8.10 5.22 6.71
C LEU A 69 -8.04 4.22 5.55
N LEU A 70 -7.08 4.38 4.63
CA LEU A 70 -6.90 3.46 3.51
C LEU A 70 -6.49 2.05 3.95
N THR A 71 -5.71 1.90 5.03
CA THR A 71 -5.39 0.57 5.56
C THR A 71 -6.62 -0.16 6.09
N GLY A 72 -7.63 0.56 6.59
CA GLY A 72 -8.90 -0.04 7.00
C GLY A 72 -9.79 -0.47 5.84
N TRP A 73 -9.52 0.00 4.61
CA TRP A 73 -10.29 -0.37 3.42
C TRP A 73 -9.66 -1.56 2.67
N ALA A 74 -8.43 -1.92 3.00
CA ALA A 74 -7.66 -2.90 2.26
C ALA A 74 -7.63 -4.24 2.99
N ASP A 75 -7.70 -5.35 2.26
CA ASP A 75 -7.45 -6.67 2.83
C ASP A 75 -5.97 -6.91 3.14
N ALA A 76 -5.08 -6.18 2.46
CA ALA A 76 -3.64 -6.27 2.64
C ALA A 76 -2.96 -4.97 2.21
N VAL A 77 -1.86 -4.63 2.88
CA VAL A 77 -1.11 -3.39 2.64
C VAL A 77 0.31 -3.73 2.19
N LEU A 78 0.73 -3.16 1.05
CA LEU A 78 2.10 -3.29 0.56
C LEU A 78 2.86 -1.97 0.72
N PHE A 79 3.85 -1.98 1.61
CA PHE A 79 4.72 -0.85 1.85
C PHE A 79 5.95 -0.87 0.92
N ALA A 80 5.94 -0.01 -0.10
CA ALA A 80 7.02 0.10 -1.07
C ALA A 80 8.17 0.99 -0.57
N ILE A 81 9.35 0.40 -0.41
CA ILE A 81 10.56 1.06 0.12
C ILE A 81 11.59 1.20 -1.01
N ARG A 82 12.03 2.41 -1.33
CA ARG A 82 13.05 2.61 -2.38
C ARG A 82 14.45 2.27 -1.86
N TRP A 83 15.07 1.26 -2.46
CA TRP A 83 16.41 0.80 -2.10
C TRP A 83 17.45 1.91 -2.29
N GLY A 84 18.37 2.03 -1.33
CA GLY A 84 19.44 3.03 -1.32
C GLY A 84 18.99 4.47 -1.13
N ARG A 85 17.68 4.76 -1.08
CA ARG A 85 17.14 6.11 -0.85
C ARG A 85 16.42 6.24 0.49
N THR A 86 15.63 5.24 0.87
CA THR A 86 14.90 5.25 2.14
C THR A 86 15.80 4.74 3.28
N ARG A 87 15.99 5.54 4.32
CA ARG A 87 16.75 5.14 5.51
C ARG A 87 15.98 4.10 6.32
N ARG A 88 16.69 3.14 6.92
CA ARG A 88 16.07 2.06 7.71
C ARG A 88 15.24 2.58 8.89
N SER A 89 15.70 3.65 9.57
CA SER A 89 14.95 4.29 10.66
C SER A 89 13.62 4.87 10.19
N ILE A 90 13.57 5.44 8.99
CA ILE A 90 12.34 5.98 8.40
C ILE A 90 11.38 4.85 8.04
N ALA A 91 11.88 3.80 7.36
CA ALA A 91 11.05 2.64 7.02
C ALA A 91 10.47 1.96 8.27
N ARG A 92 11.29 1.81 9.33
CA ARG A 92 10.84 1.23 10.60
C ARG A 92 9.76 2.09 11.28
N GLY A 93 9.92 3.40 11.31
CA GLY A 93 8.91 4.30 11.89
C GLY A 93 7.54 4.15 11.23
N VAL A 94 7.49 3.96 9.91
CA VAL A 94 6.21 3.72 9.20
C VAL A 94 5.60 2.39 9.57
N LEU A 95 6.42 1.34 9.59
CA LEU A 95 5.94 0.00 9.94
C LEU A 95 5.38 -0.02 11.36
N GLU A 96 6.03 0.68 12.29
CA GLU A 96 5.52 0.85 13.66
C GLU A 96 4.18 1.60 13.67
N THR A 97 4.01 2.64 12.86
CA THR A 97 2.72 3.34 12.72
C THR A 97 1.63 2.43 12.14
N LEU A 98 1.91 1.73 11.04
CA LEU A 98 0.94 0.83 10.41
C LEU A 98 0.57 -0.38 11.30
N ALA A 99 1.51 -0.84 12.13
CA ALA A 99 1.31 -1.94 13.06
C ALA A 99 0.67 -1.51 14.40
N SER A 100 0.60 -0.22 14.72
CA SER A 100 0.01 0.24 15.99
C SER A 100 -1.52 0.22 15.99
N ASP A 101 -2.15 0.24 14.81
CA ASP A 101 -3.62 0.14 14.64
C ASP A 101 -4.14 -1.32 14.58
N ALA A 102 -3.31 -2.30 14.98
CA ALA A 102 -3.41 -3.71 14.58
C ALA A 102 -4.40 -4.62 15.32
N SER A 103 -5.38 -4.12 16.07
CA SER A 103 -6.41 -5.05 16.59
C SER A 103 -7.31 -5.62 15.48
N ASP A 104 -7.53 -4.85 14.40
CA ASP A 104 -8.30 -5.26 13.21
C ASP A 104 -7.63 -4.82 11.88
N SER A 105 -6.34 -4.47 11.91
CA SER A 105 -5.65 -3.91 10.73
C SER A 105 -5.19 -5.00 9.76
N ALA A 106 -5.23 -4.66 8.48
CA ALA A 106 -4.80 -5.51 7.38
C ALA A 106 -3.32 -5.92 7.49
N PRO A 107 -2.94 -7.15 7.10
CA PRO A 107 -1.54 -7.58 7.07
C PRO A 107 -0.68 -6.65 6.20
N VAL A 108 0.46 -6.23 6.75
CA VAL A 108 1.41 -5.32 6.09
C VAL A 108 2.64 -6.08 5.60
N GLY A 109 2.85 -6.09 4.28
CA GLY A 109 4.07 -6.59 3.63
C GLY A 109 4.98 -5.45 3.18
N SER A 110 6.31 -5.63 3.25
CA SER A 110 7.29 -4.65 2.75
C SER A 110 7.94 -5.10 1.45
N VAL A 111 8.07 -4.20 0.48
CA VAL A 111 8.68 -4.48 -0.83
C VAL A 111 9.80 -3.48 -1.12
N LEU A 112 11.01 -3.99 -1.38
CA LEU A 112 12.11 -3.14 -1.85
C LEU A 112 11.97 -2.86 -3.35
N THR A 113 11.88 -1.59 -3.70
CA THR A 113 11.77 -1.12 -5.10
C THR A 113 13.09 -0.54 -5.59
N GLN A 114 13.30 -0.59 -6.91
CA GLN A 114 14.49 -0.07 -7.59
C GLN A 114 15.81 -0.63 -7.04
N VAL A 115 15.81 -1.92 -6.71
CA VAL A 115 17.00 -2.62 -6.21
C VAL A 115 18.05 -2.67 -7.31
N ASN A 116 19.26 -2.22 -6.99
CA ASN A 116 20.40 -2.45 -7.85
C ASN A 116 20.87 -3.90 -7.66
N LEU A 117 20.39 -4.82 -8.51
CA LEU A 117 20.70 -6.25 -8.43
C LEU A 117 22.21 -6.54 -8.47
N LYS A 118 23.01 -5.73 -9.20
CA LYS A 118 24.47 -5.88 -9.26
C LYS A 118 25.13 -5.62 -7.91
N LYS A 119 24.64 -4.61 -7.17
CA LYS A 119 25.11 -4.32 -5.81
C LYS A 119 24.54 -5.30 -4.78
N HIS A 120 23.30 -5.77 -4.98
CA HIS A 120 22.66 -6.75 -4.11
C HIS A 120 23.36 -8.13 -4.14
N ALA A 121 23.85 -8.57 -5.30
CA ALA A 121 24.64 -9.80 -5.42
C ALA A 121 25.92 -9.76 -4.56
N GLY A 122 26.52 -8.58 -4.36
CA GLY A 122 27.68 -8.40 -3.48
C GLY A 122 27.36 -8.50 -1.98
N TYR A 123 26.09 -8.36 -1.59
CA TYR A 123 25.64 -8.56 -0.20
C TYR A 123 25.42 -10.04 0.16
N GLN A 124 25.32 -10.95 -0.83
CA GLN A 124 25.08 -12.38 -0.59
C GLN A 124 26.23 -13.10 0.14
N PHE A 125 27.38 -12.46 0.36
CA PHE A 125 28.49 -13.05 1.12
C PHE A 125 28.56 -12.59 2.59
N GLY A 126 27.60 -11.78 3.07
CA GLY A 126 27.66 -11.21 4.43
C GLY A 126 26.55 -11.61 5.40
N ASP A 127 25.40 -12.11 4.94
CA ASP A 127 24.18 -12.18 5.78
C ASP A 127 23.61 -13.60 5.97
N SER A 128 24.24 -14.63 5.41
CA SER A 128 23.80 -16.03 5.55
C SER A 128 24.76 -16.93 6.33
N ALA A 129 25.88 -16.38 6.84
CA ALA A 129 26.87 -17.15 7.59
C ALA A 129 26.78 -16.98 9.11
N ASP A 130 26.16 -15.91 9.62
CA ASP A 130 26.13 -15.63 11.08
C ASP A 130 24.87 -16.15 11.80
N LEU A 131 23.79 -16.48 11.09
CA LEU A 131 22.57 -17.02 11.71
C LEU A 131 22.64 -18.54 11.99
N LEU A 132 23.81 -19.18 11.81
CA LEU A 132 24.02 -20.61 12.10
C LEU A 132 25.05 -20.86 13.22
N LEU A 133 25.56 -19.82 13.89
CA LEU A 133 26.57 -19.97 14.95
C LEU A 133 26.06 -19.79 16.38
N GLU A 134 24.78 -19.49 16.60
CA GLU A 134 24.22 -19.32 17.96
C GLU A 134 23.43 -20.52 18.52
N GLU A 135 23.33 -21.65 17.81
CA GLU A 135 22.66 -22.86 18.32
C GLU A 135 23.59 -24.07 18.47
N THR A 136 24.78 -23.92 19.07
CA THR A 136 25.45 -25.03 19.77
C THR A 136 26.41 -24.51 20.84
N SER A 137 25.92 -24.35 22.09
CA SER A 137 26.76 -24.49 23.28
C SER A 137 25.97 -25.04 24.46
#